data_AF-I1DU08-F1
#
_entry.id   AF-I1DU08-F1
#
_cell.length_a   1.000
_cell.length_b   1.000
_cell.length_c   1.000
_cell.angle_alpha   90.00
_cell.angle_beta   90.00
_cell.angle_gamma   90.00
#
_symmetry.space_group_name_H-M   'P 1'
#
loop_
_entity.id
_entity.type
_entity.pdbx_description
1 polymer ?
#
loop_
_entity_poly.entity_id
_entity_poly.type
_entity_poly.pdbx_seq_one_letter_code
_entity_poly.pdbx_strand_id
1 'polypeptide(L)'
;MQTLLQHDINLLAYHLPLDVHPVQGNNAQLGALLGVQNIRPLLSVEPEGVVQQGELSTALSPAQLAAKLETWLKRPVLLHQATLPAADSLVSKLAWCTGGGQSYIEQAAAAGAQLFISGEVSEQTIHVSRELGIHFIAAGHHATERYGVKALGELIAQQFGLEVQFIDIDNPA
;
A
#
# COMPACT_ATOMS: atom_id res chain seq x y z
N MET A 1 -19.86 15.91 -12.86
CA MET A 1 -20.41 17.08 -12.14
C MET A 1 -21.90 17.28 -12.39
N GLN A 2 -22.37 17.29 -13.65
CA GLN A 2 -23.80 17.48 -13.97
C GLN A 2 -24.74 16.54 -13.21
N THR A 3 -24.46 15.23 -13.19
CA THR A 3 -25.26 14.24 -12.45
C THR A 3 -25.35 14.56 -10.96
N LEU A 4 -24.25 14.95 -10.30
CA LEU A 4 -24.26 15.27 -8.87
C LEU A 4 -25.15 16.47 -8.57
N LEU A 5 -25.04 17.53 -9.37
CA LEU A 5 -25.83 18.76 -9.18
C LEU A 5 -27.33 18.55 -9.47
N GLN A 6 -27.69 17.74 -10.47
CA GLN A 6 -29.08 17.44 -10.79
C GLN A 6 -29.81 16.65 -9.70
N HIS A 7 -29.05 15.99 -8.82
CA HIS A 7 -29.58 15.11 -7.78
C HIS A 7 -29.20 15.57 -6.36
N ASP A 8 -28.68 16.81 -6.21
CA ASP A 8 -28.26 17.39 -4.92
C ASP A 8 -27.29 16.48 -4.12
N ILE A 9 -26.39 15.79 -4.83
CA ILE A 9 -25.41 14.88 -4.22
C ILE A 9 -24.16 15.65 -3.82
N ASN A 10 -23.81 15.57 -2.53
CA ASN A 10 -22.53 16.07 -2.02
C ASN A 10 -21.39 15.08 -2.38
N LEU A 11 -20.30 15.62 -2.93
CA LEU A 11 -19.07 14.86 -3.17
C LEU A 11 -17.97 15.36 -2.23
N LEU A 12 -17.45 14.46 -1.41
CA LEU A 12 -16.27 14.70 -0.57
C LEU A 12 -15.14 13.80 -1.06
N ALA A 13 -13.94 14.36 -1.16
CA ALA A 13 -12.74 13.64 -1.55
C ALA A 13 -11.62 13.91 -0.55
N TYR A 14 -11.11 12.85 0.06
CA TYR A 14 -9.92 12.88 0.90
C TYR A 14 -8.82 12.10 0.16
N HIS A 15 -7.76 12.81 -0.24
CA HIS A 15 -6.60 12.23 -0.92
C HIS A 15 -5.54 11.88 0.14
N LEU A 16 -4.38 12.56 0.12
CA LEU A 16 -3.29 12.37 1.09
C LEU A 16 -3.71 12.24 2.56
N PRO A 17 -4.68 13.02 3.11
CA PRO A 17 -5.12 12.82 4.49
C PRO A 17 -5.64 11.40 4.77
N LEU A 18 -6.29 10.78 3.79
CA LEU A 18 -6.77 9.41 3.88
C LEU A 18 -5.66 8.38 3.59
N ASP A 19 -4.59 8.73 2.89
CA ASP A 19 -3.45 7.81 2.74
C ASP A 19 -2.67 7.68 4.06
N VAL A 20 -2.45 8.81 4.73
CA VAL A 20 -1.54 8.90 5.89
C VAL A 20 -2.24 8.71 7.23
N HIS A 21 -3.57 8.66 7.28
CA HIS A 21 -4.29 8.54 8.55
C HIS A 21 -3.87 7.27 9.30
N PRO A 22 -3.46 7.36 10.57
CA PRO A 22 -2.75 6.28 11.27
C PRO A 22 -3.59 5.01 11.52
N VAL A 23 -4.92 5.13 11.49
CA VAL A 23 -5.84 4.00 11.70
C VAL A 23 -6.62 3.68 10.42
N GLN A 24 -7.41 4.64 9.91
CA GLN A 24 -8.28 4.42 8.75
C GLN A 24 -7.57 4.59 7.41
N GLY A 25 -6.27 4.91 7.38
CA GLY A 25 -5.63 5.29 6.13
C GLY A 25 -5.25 4.11 5.24
N ASN A 26 -5.10 4.35 3.94
CA ASN A 26 -4.76 3.29 2.97
C ASN A 26 -3.50 2.52 3.38
N ASN A 27 -2.44 3.24 3.79
CA ASN A 27 -1.21 2.61 4.26
C ASN A 27 -1.38 1.83 5.56
N ALA A 28 -2.18 2.35 6.51
CA ALA A 28 -2.44 1.66 7.78
C ALA A 28 -3.22 0.35 7.55
N GLN A 29 -4.23 0.40 6.68
CA GLN A 29 -5.04 -0.76 6.31
C GLN A 29 -4.22 -1.83 5.58
N LEU A 30 -3.35 -1.42 4.63
CA LEU A 30 -2.46 -2.38 3.95
C LEU A 30 -1.47 -3.03 4.93
N GLY A 31 -0.88 -2.26 5.84
CA GLY A 31 0.02 -2.78 6.87
C GLY A 31 -0.67 -3.80 7.78
N ALA A 32 -1.92 -3.55 8.16
CA ALA A 32 -2.74 -4.48 8.94
C ALA A 32 -3.03 -5.79 8.18
N LEU A 33 -3.39 -5.71 6.89
CA LEU A 33 -3.62 -6.89 6.03
C LEU A 33 -2.38 -7.77 5.87
N LEU A 34 -1.21 -7.14 5.80
CA LEU A 34 0.08 -7.82 5.72
C LEU A 34 0.53 -8.43 7.06
N GLY A 35 -0.11 -8.06 8.18
CA GLY A 35 0.27 -8.51 9.52
C GLY A 35 1.60 -7.93 9.99
N VAL A 36 1.94 -6.73 9.54
CA VAL A 36 3.19 -6.04 9.88
C VAL A 36 3.12 -5.52 11.31
N GLN A 37 4.23 -5.64 12.03
CA GLN A 37 4.43 -5.14 13.38
C GLN A 37 5.34 -3.91 13.37
N ASN A 38 5.33 -3.15 14.47
CA ASN A 38 6.17 -1.96 14.64
C ASN A 38 6.03 -0.95 13.49
N ILE A 39 4.80 -0.82 12.97
CA ILE A 39 4.48 0.08 11.85
C ILE A 39 4.79 1.51 12.26
N ARG A 40 5.59 2.20 11.44
CA ARG A 40 5.95 3.60 11.63
C ARG A 40 6.14 4.30 10.29
N PRO A 41 5.89 5.61 10.22
CA PRO A 41 6.20 6.39 9.02
C PRO A 41 7.71 6.36 8.74
N LEU A 42 8.06 6.44 7.46
CA LEU A 42 9.43 6.70 7.04
C LEU A 42 9.66 8.21 7.03
N LEU A 43 10.32 8.72 8.08
CA LEU A 43 10.50 10.16 8.33
C LEU A 43 11.35 10.90 7.28
N SER A 44 12.01 10.19 6.36
CA SER A 44 12.72 10.79 5.23
C SER A 44 11.80 11.14 4.06
N VAL A 45 10.50 10.87 4.16
CA VAL A 45 9.51 11.10 3.10
C VAL A 45 8.36 11.95 3.62
N GLU A 46 8.01 12.98 2.85
CA GLU A 46 6.87 13.86 3.12
C GLU A 46 5.74 13.63 2.10
N PRO A 47 4.46 13.73 2.50
CA PRO A 47 4.01 13.97 3.88
C PRO A 47 4.27 12.76 4.79
N GLU A 48 4.53 13.00 6.07
CA GLU A 48 4.72 11.94 7.07
C GLU A 48 3.58 10.89 6.99
N GLY A 49 3.96 9.63 6.81
CA GLY A 49 3.04 8.50 6.72
C GLY A 49 2.63 8.08 5.31
N VAL A 50 3.06 8.80 4.27
CA VAL A 50 2.86 8.38 2.87
C VAL A 50 3.64 7.10 2.55
N VAL A 51 4.84 6.96 3.13
CA VAL A 51 5.58 5.69 3.17
C VAL A 51 5.59 5.21 4.60
N GLN A 52 5.13 3.98 4.81
CA GLN A 52 5.21 3.29 6.08
C GLN A 52 6.27 2.18 6.00
N GLN A 53 6.82 1.80 7.14
CA GLN A 53 7.73 0.67 7.26
C GLN A 53 7.40 -0.13 8.53
N GLY A 54 7.81 -1.38 8.55
CA GLY A 54 7.67 -2.24 9.72
C GLY A 54 8.30 -3.60 9.51
N GLU A 55 7.94 -4.54 10.37
CA GLU A 55 8.60 -5.84 10.46
C GLU A 55 7.60 -7.01 10.50
N LEU A 56 7.93 -8.11 9.86
CA LEU A 56 7.19 -9.37 9.95
C LEU A 56 7.70 -10.18 11.15
N SER A 57 6.80 -10.79 11.90
CA SER A 57 7.15 -11.68 13.02
C SER A 57 7.92 -12.92 12.58
N THR A 58 7.65 -13.41 11.37
CA THR A 58 8.36 -14.50 10.72
C THR A 58 8.79 -14.04 9.34
N ALA A 59 10.08 -14.19 9.03
CA ALA A 59 10.59 -13.82 7.71
C ALA A 59 9.95 -14.68 6.61
N LEU A 60 9.57 -14.05 5.51
CA LEU A 60 8.91 -14.70 4.37
C LEU A 60 9.71 -14.45 3.10
N SER A 61 9.63 -15.37 2.15
CA SER A 61 10.12 -15.10 0.79
C SER A 61 9.25 -14.05 0.09
N PRO A 62 9.80 -13.28 -0.87
CA PRO A 62 9.03 -12.33 -1.67
C PRO A 62 7.84 -12.99 -2.39
N ALA A 63 8.00 -14.24 -2.84
CA ALA A 63 6.95 -15.02 -3.48
C ALA A 63 5.79 -15.35 -2.52
N GLN A 64 6.07 -15.66 -1.25
CA GLN A 64 5.03 -15.87 -0.24
C GLN A 64 4.27 -14.59 0.08
N LEU A 65 4.95 -13.44 0.11
CA LEU A 65 4.31 -12.14 0.30
C LEU A 65 3.44 -11.75 -0.89
N ALA A 66 3.93 -11.98 -2.12
CA ALA A 66 3.15 -11.79 -3.33
C ALA A 66 1.86 -12.65 -3.30
N ALA A 67 1.96 -13.96 -3.04
CA ALA A 67 0.80 -14.85 -2.97
C ALA A 67 -0.23 -14.44 -1.89
N LYS A 68 0.24 -13.93 -0.75
CA LYS A 68 -0.64 -13.35 0.27
C LYS A 68 -1.38 -12.12 -0.27
N LEU A 69 -0.68 -11.18 -0.89
CA LEU A 69 -1.27 -9.99 -1.48
C LEU A 69 -2.28 -10.37 -2.57
N GLU A 70 -1.95 -11.31 -3.45
CA GLU A 70 -2.89 -11.78 -4.49
C GLU A 70 -4.18 -12.33 -3.90
N THR A 71 -4.09 -13.09 -2.80
CA THR A 71 -5.25 -13.63 -2.09
C THR A 71 -6.11 -12.53 -1.49
N TRP A 72 -5.51 -11.55 -0.82
CA TRP A 72 -6.23 -10.47 -0.15
C TRP A 72 -6.83 -9.46 -1.14
N LEU A 73 -6.06 -9.09 -2.15
CA LEU A 73 -6.41 -8.08 -3.15
C LEU A 73 -7.27 -8.66 -4.28
N LYS A 74 -7.33 -9.99 -4.40
CA LYS A 74 -8.07 -10.75 -5.42
C LYS A 74 -7.63 -10.39 -6.85
N ARG A 75 -6.33 -10.15 -7.04
CA ARG A 75 -5.72 -9.89 -8.35
C ARG A 75 -4.29 -10.43 -8.40
N PRO A 76 -3.74 -10.73 -9.58
CA PRO A 76 -2.31 -10.96 -9.71
C PRO A 76 -1.52 -9.70 -9.36
N VAL A 77 -0.31 -9.89 -8.82
CA VAL A 77 0.63 -8.80 -8.53
C VAL A 77 1.91 -8.96 -9.34
N LEU A 78 2.57 -7.85 -9.66
CA LEU A 78 3.90 -7.90 -10.23
C LEU A 78 4.91 -8.05 -9.09
N LEU A 79 5.72 -9.10 -9.15
CA LEU A 79 6.86 -9.31 -8.26
C LEU A 79 8.16 -9.19 -9.06
N HIS A 80 9.05 -8.31 -8.61
CA HIS A 80 10.43 -8.28 -9.04
C HIS A 80 11.35 -8.66 -7.88
N GLN A 81 12.08 -9.75 -8.04
CA GLN A 81 13.07 -10.20 -7.06
C GLN A 81 14.46 -9.68 -7.43
N ALA A 82 14.99 -8.76 -6.62
CA ALA A 82 16.40 -8.41 -6.66
C ALA A 82 17.30 -9.66 -6.54
N THR A 83 18.43 -9.64 -7.24
CA THR A 83 19.41 -10.74 -7.21
C THR A 83 20.28 -10.62 -5.96
N LEU A 84 19.93 -11.41 -4.94
CA LEU A 84 20.63 -11.47 -3.65
C LEU A 84 21.14 -12.89 -3.39
N PRO A 85 22.19 -13.06 -2.56
CA PRO A 85 22.54 -14.36 -2.00
C PRO A 85 21.32 -15.00 -1.30
N ALA A 86 21.21 -16.33 -1.34
CA ALA A 86 20.05 -17.03 -0.77
C ALA A 86 19.81 -16.71 0.71
N ALA A 87 20.89 -16.49 1.48
CA ALA A 87 20.83 -16.13 2.90
C ALA A 87 20.13 -14.76 3.14
N ASP A 88 20.16 -13.86 2.16
CA ASP A 88 19.64 -12.49 2.26
C ASP A 88 18.29 -12.32 1.53
N SER A 89 17.75 -13.41 0.98
CA SER A 89 16.53 -13.39 0.15
C SER A 89 15.22 -13.38 0.92
N LEU A 90 15.28 -13.53 2.26
CA LEU A 90 14.09 -13.49 3.11
C LEU A 90 13.80 -12.07 3.57
N VAL A 91 12.51 -11.74 3.59
CA VAL A 91 11.98 -10.45 4.00
C VAL A 91 11.46 -10.55 5.42
N SER A 92 12.08 -9.81 6.33
CA SER A 92 11.56 -9.49 7.65
C SER A 92 11.28 -7.99 7.82
N LYS A 93 11.97 -7.12 7.07
CA LYS A 93 11.76 -5.67 7.06
C LYS A 93 11.21 -5.22 5.72
N LEU A 94 10.12 -4.47 5.73
CA LEU A 94 9.47 -3.99 4.52
C LEU A 94 8.99 -2.56 4.68
N ALA A 95 8.89 -1.87 3.55
CA ALA A 95 8.27 -0.56 3.43
C ALA A 95 7.20 -0.58 2.34
N TRP A 96 6.22 0.31 2.42
CA TRP A 96 5.16 0.40 1.43
C TRP A 96 4.56 1.79 1.32
N CYS A 97 3.97 2.05 0.16
CA CYS A 97 3.12 3.20 -0.15
C CYS A 97 2.01 2.73 -1.08
N THR A 98 0.73 2.86 -0.70
CA THR A 98 -0.38 2.52 -1.59
C THR A 98 -0.40 3.41 -2.85
N GLY A 99 -1.13 2.98 -3.89
CA GLY A 99 -1.27 3.78 -5.10
C GLY A 99 0.02 3.97 -5.90
N GLY A 100 0.26 5.20 -6.35
CA GLY A 100 1.39 5.59 -7.21
C GLY A 100 2.75 5.78 -6.52
N GLY A 101 3.07 4.98 -5.49
CA GLY A 101 4.23 5.17 -4.61
C GLY A 101 5.59 4.67 -5.12
N GLN A 102 5.68 4.18 -6.36
CA GLN A 102 6.85 3.47 -6.90
C GLN A 102 8.18 4.25 -6.87
N SER A 103 8.12 5.58 -6.85
CA SER A 103 9.29 6.46 -6.80
C SER A 103 9.97 6.48 -5.44
N TYR A 104 9.31 5.98 -4.38
CA TYR A 104 9.87 5.93 -3.03
C TYR A 104 10.78 4.71 -2.76
N ILE A 105 11.03 3.88 -3.78
CA ILE A 105 11.84 2.67 -3.65
C ILE A 105 13.27 2.96 -3.17
N GLU A 106 13.87 4.08 -3.57
CA GLU A 106 15.21 4.48 -3.13
C GLU A 106 15.23 4.81 -1.64
N GLN A 107 14.22 5.55 -1.16
CA GLN A 107 14.09 5.93 0.24
C GLN A 107 13.80 4.69 1.10
N ALA A 108 12.98 3.77 0.60
CA ALA A 108 12.73 2.48 1.25
C ALA A 108 14.01 1.65 1.38
N ALA A 109 14.80 1.55 0.31
CA ALA A 109 16.09 0.86 0.32
C ALA A 109 17.09 1.52 1.27
N ALA A 110 17.19 2.85 1.24
CA ALA A 110 18.05 3.62 2.16
C ALA A 110 17.64 3.44 3.63
N ALA A 111 16.35 3.17 3.90
CA ALA A 111 15.83 2.84 5.23
C ALA A 111 16.10 1.40 5.67
N GLY A 112 16.69 0.57 4.79
CA GLY A 112 17.00 -0.83 5.06
C GLY A 112 15.81 -1.79 4.89
N ALA A 113 14.77 -1.40 4.14
CA ALA A 113 13.73 -2.33 3.74
C ALA A 113 14.29 -3.37 2.76
N GLN A 114 13.91 -4.64 2.95
CA GLN A 114 14.27 -5.74 2.05
C GLN A 114 13.26 -5.92 0.92
N LEU A 115 12.05 -5.38 1.11
CA LEU A 115 10.97 -5.36 0.15
C LEU A 115 10.28 -4.00 0.18
N PHE A 116 10.03 -3.43 -0.99
CA PHE A 116 9.17 -2.27 -1.17
C PHE A 116 7.88 -2.66 -1.91
N ILE A 117 6.73 -2.23 -1.39
CA ILE A 117 5.41 -2.49 -1.99
C ILE A 117 4.78 -1.17 -2.42
N SER A 118 4.33 -1.11 -3.67
CA SER A 118 3.55 0.00 -4.23
C SER A 118 2.29 -0.52 -4.92
N GLY A 119 1.35 0.35 -5.28
CA GLY A 119 0.27 0.00 -6.20
C GLY A 119 0.79 -0.12 -7.63
N GLU A 120 1.41 0.95 -8.13
CA GLU A 120 1.92 1.04 -9.50
C GLU A 120 3.40 0.64 -9.63
N VAL A 121 3.86 0.49 -10.89
CA VAL A 121 5.26 0.29 -11.28
C VAL A 121 5.64 1.20 -12.45
N SER A 122 6.90 1.64 -12.49
CA SER A 122 7.51 2.27 -13.65
C SER A 122 8.76 1.50 -14.10
N GLU A 123 9.23 1.72 -15.32
CA GLU A 123 10.42 1.04 -15.86
C GLU A 123 11.64 1.19 -14.93
N GLN A 124 11.91 2.42 -14.49
CA GLN A 124 13.00 2.76 -13.59
C GLN A 124 12.94 2.00 -12.26
N THR A 125 11.74 1.69 -11.76
CA THR A 125 11.54 0.99 -10.48
C THR A 125 12.20 -0.38 -10.49
N ILE A 126 12.19 -1.05 -11.64
CA ILE A 126 12.82 -2.36 -11.79
C ILE A 126 14.34 -2.25 -11.79
N HIS A 127 14.89 -1.21 -12.41
CA HIS A 127 16.34 -0.93 -12.38
C HIS A 127 16.82 -0.64 -10.96
N VAL A 128 16.12 0.25 -10.24
CA VAL A 128 16.44 0.58 -8.85
C VAL A 128 16.35 -0.64 -7.94
N SER A 129 15.31 -1.48 -8.11
CA SER A 129 15.19 -2.74 -7.37
C SER A 129 16.41 -3.65 -7.57
N ARG A 130 16.93 -3.77 -8.80
CA ARG A 130 18.13 -4.57 -9.10
C ARG A 130 19.39 -3.97 -8.49
N GLU A 131 19.59 -2.68 -8.68
CA GLU A 131 20.82 -1.98 -8.31
C GLU A 131 20.97 -1.84 -6.80
N LEU A 132 19.87 -1.59 -6.08
CA LEU A 132 19.87 -1.42 -4.62
C LEU A 132 19.66 -2.73 -3.86
N GLY A 133 19.43 -3.85 -4.54
CA GLY A 133 19.23 -5.13 -3.88
C GLY A 133 17.95 -5.20 -3.04
N ILE A 134 16.89 -4.46 -3.41
CA ILE A 134 15.60 -4.44 -2.72
C ILE A 134 14.54 -5.16 -3.57
N HIS A 135 13.80 -6.10 -3.00
CA HIS A 135 12.68 -6.70 -3.71
C HIS A 135 11.56 -5.68 -3.94
N PHE A 136 10.78 -5.84 -5.00
CA PHE A 136 9.70 -4.92 -5.33
C PHE A 136 8.40 -5.66 -5.66
N ILE A 137 7.27 -5.18 -5.15
CA ILE A 137 5.94 -5.62 -5.54
C ILE A 137 5.09 -4.43 -5.98
N ALA A 138 4.49 -4.52 -7.16
CA ALA A 138 3.38 -3.66 -7.57
C ALA A 138 2.07 -4.43 -7.48
N ALA A 139 1.21 -3.97 -6.58
CA ALA A 139 0.01 -4.68 -6.12
C ALA A 139 -1.30 -4.09 -6.66
N GLY A 140 -1.24 -3.09 -7.54
CA GLY A 140 -2.37 -2.39 -8.12
C GLY A 140 -2.73 -1.09 -7.42
N HIS A 141 -2.93 -0.01 -8.18
CA HIS A 141 -3.28 1.29 -7.61
C HIS A 141 -4.64 1.22 -6.91
N HIS A 142 -5.68 0.85 -7.67
CA HIS A 142 -7.02 0.71 -7.13
C HIS A 142 -7.04 -0.33 -6.00
N ALA A 143 -6.41 -1.48 -6.27
CA ALA A 143 -6.43 -2.60 -5.35
C ALA A 143 -5.90 -2.24 -3.95
N THR A 144 -4.86 -1.41 -3.86
CA THR A 144 -4.23 -0.99 -2.60
C THR A 144 -4.95 0.16 -1.89
N GLU A 145 -5.81 0.92 -2.58
CA GLU A 145 -6.46 2.14 -2.03
C GLU A 145 -7.96 1.99 -1.73
N ARG A 146 -8.54 0.80 -1.92
CA ARG A 146 -9.94 0.52 -1.56
C ARG A 146 -10.20 0.57 -0.05
N TYR A 147 -9.18 0.27 0.74
CA TYR A 147 -9.38 -0.05 2.16
C TYR A 147 -9.54 1.20 3.03
N GLY A 148 -8.90 2.32 2.68
CA GLY A 148 -9.01 3.55 3.48
C GLY A 148 -10.41 4.13 3.42
N VAL A 149 -10.98 4.27 2.21
CA VAL A 149 -12.36 4.78 2.06
C VAL A 149 -13.39 3.82 2.65
N LYS A 150 -13.18 2.50 2.55
CA LYS A 150 -14.01 1.50 3.21
C LYS A 150 -13.96 1.64 4.73
N ALA A 151 -12.78 1.75 5.31
CA ALA A 151 -12.58 1.91 6.76
C ALA A 151 -13.15 3.25 7.28
N LEU A 152 -13.06 4.32 6.50
CA LEU A 152 -13.69 5.60 6.80
C LEU A 152 -15.22 5.48 6.79
N GLY A 153 -15.78 4.80 5.78
CA GLY A 153 -17.21 4.57 5.68
C GLY A 153 -17.77 3.76 6.85
N GLU A 154 -17.07 2.70 7.26
CA GLU A 154 -17.40 1.90 8.44
C GLU A 154 -17.36 2.74 9.74
N LEU A 155 -16.35 3.59 9.88
CA LEU A 155 -16.24 4.51 11.03
C LEU A 155 -17.40 5.50 11.08
N ILE A 156 -17.74 6.11 9.94
CA ILE A 156 -18.85 7.07 9.83
C ILE A 156 -20.19 6.40 10.18
N ALA A 157 -20.44 5.21 9.64
CA ALA A 157 -21.64 4.44 9.95
C ALA A 157 -21.75 4.16 11.46
N GLN A 158 -20.65 3.74 12.08
CA GLN A 158 -20.59 3.45 13.51
C GLN A 158 -20.77 4.70 14.39
N GLN A 159 -20.12 5.81 14.05
CA GLN A 159 -20.10 7.02 14.88
C GLN A 159 -21.40 7.82 14.78
N PHE A 160 -22.00 7.88 13.59
CA PHE A 160 -23.13 8.78 13.32
C PHE A 160 -24.44 8.03 13.06
N GLY A 161 -24.43 6.70 13.01
CA GLY A 161 -25.62 5.89 12.74
C GLY A 161 -26.16 6.08 11.32
N LEU A 162 -25.28 6.44 10.38
CA LEU A 162 -25.64 6.66 8.97
C LEU A 162 -25.61 5.34 8.19
N GLU A 163 -26.50 5.22 7.21
CA GLU A 163 -26.39 4.17 6.20
C GLU A 163 -25.22 4.52 5.28
N VAL A 164 -24.21 3.64 5.25
CA VAL A 164 -23.03 3.79 4.41
C VAL A 164 -22.85 2.52 3.59
N GLN A 165 -22.76 2.70 2.27
CA GLN A 165 -22.49 1.61 1.35
C GLN A 165 -21.13 1.85 0.68
N PHE A 166 -20.20 0.91 0.87
CA PHE A 166 -18.96 0.87 0.10
C PHE A 166 -19.22 0.20 -1.26
N ILE A 167 -18.89 0.90 -2.35
CA ILE A 167 -19.04 0.41 -3.71
C ILE A 167 -17.65 0.26 -4.32
N ASP A 168 -17.23 -0.99 -4.49
CA ASP A 168 -15.98 -1.32 -5.20
C ASP A 168 -16.27 -1.47 -6.70
N ILE A 169 -15.84 -0.49 -7.49
CA ILE A 169 -15.87 -0.54 -8.94
C ILE A 169 -14.46 -0.90 -9.40
N ASP A 170 -14.28 -2.12 -9.87
CA ASP A 170 -12.97 -2.64 -10.27
C ASP A 170 -12.30 -1.75 -11.33
N ASN A 171 -11.02 -1.48 -11.11
CA ASN A 171 -10.14 -0.81 -12.06
C ASN A 171 -8.86 -1.66 -12.19
N PRO A 172 -8.49 -2.08 -13.41
CA PRO A 172 -7.37 -2.99 -13.62
C PRO A 172 -5.99 -2.40 -13.28
N ALA A 173 -5.88 -1.08 -13.11
CA ALA A 173 -4.63 -0.40 -12.72
C ALA A 173 -4.12 -0.91 -11.36
#